data_AF-A0A9X2JH62-F1
#
_entry.id   AF-A0A9X2JH62-F1
#
_cell.length_a   1.000
_cell.length_b   1.000
_cell.length_c   1.000
_cell.angle_alpha   90.00
_cell.angle_beta   90.00
_cell.angle_gamma   90.00
#
_symmetry.space_group_name_H-M   'P 1'
#
loop_
_entity.id
_entity.type
_entity.pdbx_description
1 polymer ?
#
loop_
_entity_poly.entity_id
_entity_poly.type
_entity_poly.pdbx_seq_one_letter_code
_entity_poly.pdbx_strand_id
1 'polypeptide(L)'
;MATDLTNREREVVRLISLGCSTAEAAKILGVSTPTADTHRTNAMRKLGVRKVALVTRLAIKHRISSMKDTLTTAEKRKRGRKKDGWN
;
A
#
# COMPACT_ATOMS: atom_id res chain seq x y z
N MET A 1 14.64 -0.85 9.99
CA MET A 1 14.03 0.50 9.99
C MET A 1 13.51 0.79 8.57
N ALA A 2 12.73 1.85 8.30
CA ALA A 2 12.14 2.14 6.97
C ALA A 2 13.12 2.08 5.77
N THR A 3 14.39 2.27 6.08
CA THR A 3 15.57 2.12 5.22
C THR A 3 15.71 0.72 4.61
N ASP A 4 15.12 -0.31 5.21
CA ASP A 4 15.28 -1.71 4.78
C ASP A 4 14.18 -2.14 3.80
N LEU A 5 13.18 -1.28 3.57
CA LEU A 5 12.16 -1.52 2.55
C LEU A 5 12.71 -1.22 1.17
N THR A 6 12.51 -2.16 0.25
CA THR A 6 12.76 -1.93 -1.18
C THR A 6 11.79 -0.89 -1.73
N ASN A 7 12.08 -0.35 -2.91
CA ASN A 7 11.20 0.64 -3.56
C ASN A 7 9.78 0.07 -3.77
N ARG A 8 9.66 -1.18 -4.22
CA ARG A 8 8.34 -1.81 -4.42
C ARG A 8 7.60 -2.09 -3.12
N GLU A 9 8.31 -2.50 -2.08
CA GLU A 9 7.71 -2.66 -0.75
C GLU A 9 7.18 -1.33 -0.20
N ARG A 10 7.94 -0.24 -0.40
CA ARG A 10 7.55 1.11 0.01
C ARG A 10 6.30 1.60 -0.73
N GLU A 11 6.25 1.40 -2.04
CA GLU A 11 5.07 1.72 -2.86
C GLU A 11 3.83 0.96 -2.39
N VAL A 12 3.95 -0.33 -2.12
CA VAL A 12 2.84 -1.16 -1.62
C VAL A 12 2.38 -0.67 -0.24
N VAL A 13 3.30 -0.37 0.67
CA VAL A 13 2.98 0.18 2.00
C VAL A 13 2.26 1.53 1.89
N ARG A 14 2.72 2.42 1.00
CA ARG A 14 2.05 3.70 0.75
C ARG A 14 0.61 3.47 0.30
N LEU A 15 0.38 2.66 -0.74
CA LEU A 15 -0.96 2.42 -1.28
C LEU A 15 -1.89 1.79 -0.23
N ILE A 16 -1.41 0.85 0.57
CA ILE A 16 -2.17 0.25 1.67
C ILE A 16 -2.51 1.27 2.75
N SER A 17 -1.55 2.15 3.11
CA SER A 17 -1.81 3.23 4.08
C SER A 17 -2.86 4.23 3.60
N LEU A 18 -3.03 4.37 2.28
CA LEU A 18 -4.07 5.16 1.63
C LEU A 18 -5.42 4.40 1.48
N GLY A 19 -5.53 3.21 2.06
CA GLY A 19 -6.76 2.42 2.06
C GLY A 19 -6.98 1.54 0.83
N CYS A 20 -5.96 1.33 -0.01
CA CYS A 20 -6.04 0.35 -1.09
C CYS A 20 -5.91 -1.08 -0.55
N SER A 21 -6.75 -1.97 -1.07
CA SER A 21 -6.56 -3.41 -0.97
C SER A 21 -5.33 -3.87 -1.76
N THR A 22 -4.82 -5.08 -1.47
CA THR A 22 -3.69 -5.67 -2.20
C THR A 22 -3.97 -5.78 -3.70
N ALA A 23 -5.20 -6.12 -4.08
CA ALA A 23 -5.61 -6.19 -5.49
C ALA A 23 -5.61 -4.82 -6.18
N GLU A 24 -6.06 -3.77 -5.49
CA GLU A 24 -6.01 -2.41 -6.01
C GLU A 24 -4.57 -1.90 -6.14
N ALA A 25 -3.72 -2.20 -5.15
CA ALA A 25 -2.30 -1.89 -5.22
C ALA A 25 -1.62 -2.58 -6.41
N ALA A 26 -1.94 -3.86 -6.66
CA ALA A 26 -1.44 -4.61 -7.80
C ALA A 26 -1.81 -3.94 -9.14
N LYS A 27 -3.10 -3.55 -9.30
CA LYS A 27 -3.57 -2.81 -10.49
C LYS A 27 -2.86 -1.47 -10.68
N ILE A 28 -2.68 -0.72 -9.60
CA ILE A 28 -2.01 0.58 -9.64
C ILE A 28 -0.55 0.43 -10.09
N LEU A 29 0.15 -0.56 -9.54
CA LEU A 29 1.57 -0.83 -9.81
C LEU A 29 1.82 -1.61 -11.11
N GLY A 30 0.78 -2.15 -11.75
CA GLY A 30 0.90 -2.91 -13.00
C GLY A 30 1.53 -4.30 -12.79
N VAL A 31 1.30 -4.92 -11.63
CA VAL A 31 1.81 -6.26 -11.28
C VAL A 31 0.65 -7.20 -10.98
N SER A 32 0.92 -8.51 -10.91
CA SER A 32 -0.08 -9.49 -10.49
C SER A 32 -0.39 -9.35 -9.00
N THR A 33 -1.62 -9.74 -8.59
CA THR A 33 -2.02 -9.73 -7.17
C THR A 33 -1.08 -10.55 -6.28
N PRO A 34 -0.62 -11.77 -6.67
CA PRO A 34 0.36 -12.52 -5.88
C PRO A 34 1.71 -11.80 -5.72
N THR A 35 2.17 -11.09 -6.75
CA THR A 35 3.40 -10.30 -6.67
C THR A 35 3.25 -9.14 -5.69
N ALA A 36 2.14 -8.40 -5.75
CA ALA A 36 1.84 -7.34 -4.79
C ALA A 36 1.71 -7.88 -3.36
N ASP A 37 1.11 -9.06 -3.18
CA ASP A 37 1.00 -9.71 -1.87
C ASP A 37 2.36 -10.15 -1.32
N THR A 38 3.25 -10.64 -2.18
CA THR A 38 4.63 -10.96 -1.81
C THR A 38 5.37 -9.73 -1.29
N HIS A 39 5.28 -8.60 -2.01
CA HIS A 39 5.86 -7.33 -1.55
C HIS A 39 5.22 -6.85 -0.24
N ARG A 40 3.90 -6.94 -0.12
CA ARG A 40 3.17 -6.59 1.12
C ARG A 40 3.66 -7.41 2.30
N THR A 41 3.74 -8.73 2.16
CA THR A 41 4.15 -9.65 3.22
C THR A 41 5.59 -9.41 3.63
N ASN A 42 6.51 -9.22 2.68
CA ASN A 42 7.90 -8.89 2.97
C ASN A 42 8.02 -7.53 3.68
N ALA A 43 7.28 -6.51 3.22
CA ALA A 43 7.27 -5.20 3.86
C ALA A 43 6.75 -5.27 5.29
N MET A 44 5.63 -5.96 5.51
CA MET A 44 5.03 -6.15 6.83
C MET A 44 5.95 -6.92 7.77
N ARG A 45 6.66 -7.95 7.27
CA ARG A 45 7.70 -8.68 8.04
C ARG A 45 8.83 -7.75 8.46
N LYS A 46 9.36 -6.93 7.54
CA LYS A 46 10.43 -5.96 7.82
C LYS A 46 10.01 -4.84 8.76
N LEU A 47 8.74 -4.43 8.71
CA LEU A 47 8.15 -3.45 9.62
C LEU A 47 7.72 -4.06 10.97
N GLY A 48 7.77 -5.39 11.11
CA GLY A 48 7.39 -6.10 12.34
C GLY A 48 5.89 -6.03 12.64
N VAL A 49 5.03 -5.92 11.63
CA VAL A 49 3.57 -5.77 11.80
C VAL A 49 2.78 -6.89 11.15
N ARG A 50 1.66 -7.24 11.79
CA ARG A 50 0.72 -8.27 11.29
C ARG A 50 -0.64 -7.71 10.88
N LYS A 51 -0.95 -6.46 11.24
CA LYS A 51 -2.24 -5.80 10.96
C LYS A 51 -2.07 -4.59 10.07
N VAL A 52 -2.98 -4.42 9.11
CA VAL A 52 -2.99 -3.29 8.16
C VAL A 52 -3.11 -1.95 8.88
N ALA A 53 -3.93 -1.85 9.93
CA ALA A 53 -4.06 -0.62 10.71
C ALA A 53 -2.72 -0.12 11.28
N LEU A 54 -1.82 -1.04 11.66
CA LEU A 54 -0.48 -0.69 12.14
C LEU A 54 0.44 -0.23 10.99
N VAL A 55 0.24 -0.75 9.78
CA VAL A 55 0.97 -0.32 8.57
C VAL A 55 0.72 1.17 8.33
N THR A 56 -0.52 1.65 8.45
CA THR A 56 -0.85 3.08 8.25
C THR A 56 -0.07 3.98 9.22
N ARG A 57 -0.09 3.64 10.52
CA ARG A 57 0.65 4.39 11.54
C ARG A 57 2.16 4.38 11.30
N LEU A 58 2.70 3.22 10.92
CA LEU A 58 4.13 3.08 10.62
C LEU A 58 4.53 3.80 9.34
N ALA A 59 3.69 3.80 8.31
CA ALA A 59 3.96 4.52 7.06
C ALA A 59 4.17 6.02 7.31
N ILE A 60 3.36 6.62 8.19
CA ILE A 60 3.51 8.02 8.60
C ILE A 60 4.77 8.21 9.44
N LYS A 61 4.98 7.37 10.46
CA LYS A 61 6.18 7.43 11.33
C LYS A 61 7.48 7.36 10.53
N HIS A 62 7.48 6.56 9.48
CA HIS A 62 8.64 6.30 8.62
C HIS A 62 8.71 7.20 7.39
N ARG A 63 7.83 8.21 7.26
CA ARG A 63 7.76 9.15 6.13
C ARG A 63 7.61 8.47 4.76
N ILE A 64 6.99 7.29 4.74
CA ILE A 64 6.59 6.60 3.51
C ILE A 64 5.36 7.27 2.91
N SER A 65 4.47 7.73 3.78
CA SER A 65 3.30 8.53 3.43
C SER A 65 3.20 9.72 4.36
N SER A 66 2.69 10.84 3.84
CA SER A 66 2.44 12.06 4.60
C SER A 66 0.97 12.13 5.00
N MET A 67 0.63 12.90 6.03
CA MET A 67 -0.77 13.17 6.41
C MET A 67 -1.60 13.78 5.27
N LYS A 68 -0.95 14.43 4.31
CA LYS A 68 -1.57 15.03 3.11
C LYS A 68 -1.43 14.16 1.85
N ASP A 69 -0.82 12.98 1.98
CA ASP A 69 -0.64 12.08 0.84
C ASP A 69 -1.99 11.54 0.38
N THR A 70 -2.21 11.54 -0.92
CA THR A 70 -3.44 11.08 -1.54
C THR A 70 -3.12 10.35 -2.83
N LEU A 71 -4.04 9.47 -3.25
CA LEU A 71 -3.93 8.83 -4.56
C LEU A 71 -4.01 9.89 -5.67
N THR A 72 -3.07 9.83 -6.60
CA THR A 72 -3.09 10.65 -7.81
C THR A 72 -4.30 10.31 -8.68
N THR A 73 -4.67 11.19 -9.60
CA THR A 73 -5.78 10.96 -10.54
C THR A 73 -5.56 9.68 -11.36
N ALA A 74 -4.31 9.40 -11.75
CA ALA A 74 -3.95 8.17 -12.47
C ALA A 74 -4.14 6.92 -11.60
N GLU A 75 -3.71 6.95 -10.34
CA GLU A 75 -3.88 5.86 -9.38
C GLU A 75 -5.36 5.61 -9.08
N LYS A 76 -6.16 6.67 -8.86
CA LYS A 76 -7.62 6.59 -8.68
C LYS A 76 -8.30 5.92 -9.88
N ARG A 77 -7.88 6.26 -11.10
CA ARG A 77 -8.40 5.65 -12.33
C ARG A 77 -8.03 4.16 -12.42
N LYS A 78 -6.77 3.81 -12.13
CA LYS A 78 -6.26 2.42 -12.17
C LYS A 78 -6.85 1.53 -11.08
N ARG A 79 -7.09 2.08 -9.89
CA ARG A 79 -7.75 1.40 -8.77
C ARG A 79 -9.07 0.78 -9.24
N GLY A 80 -9.80 1.51 -10.10
CA GLY A 80 -11.13 1.17 -10.57
C GLY A 80 -12.15 1.30 -9.43
N ARG A 81 -13.33 1.87 -9.68
CA ARG A 81 -14.41 1.80 -8.69
C ARG A 81 -14.71 0.33 -8.44
N LYS A 82 -14.41 -0.11 -7.22
CA LYS A 82 -14.91 -1.38 -6.70
C LYS A 82 -16.43 -1.25 -6.63
N LYS A 83 -17.15 -2.16 -7.30
CA LYS A 83 -18.62 -2.22 -7.36
C LYS A 83 -19.14 -2.95 -6.11
N ASP A 84 -18.59 -2.61 -4.96
CA ASP A 84 -18.94 -3.18 -3.67
C ASP A 84 -19.75 -2.09 -3.00
N GLY A 85 -21.06 -2.29 -2.92
CA GLY A 85 -22.05 -1.31 -2.47
C GLY A 85 -21.94 -0.95 -0.99
N TRP A 86 -20.80 -0.42 -0.57
CA TRP A 86 -20.59 0.25 0.70
C TRP A 86 -20.13 1.68 0.45
N ASN A 87 -21.13 2.53 0.21
CA ASN A 87 -21.18 3.91 0.69
C ASN A 87 -22.59 4.18 1.20
#